data_AF-A0A4U8W6U8-F1
#
_entry.id   AF-A0A4U8W6U8-F1
#
_cell.length_a   1.000
_cell.length_b   1.000
_cell.length_c   1.000
_cell.angle_alpha   90.00
_cell.angle_beta   90.00
_cell.angle_gamma   90.00
#
_symmetry.space_group_name_H-M   'P 1'
#
loop_
_entity.id
_entity.type
_entity.pdbx_description
1 polymer ?
#
loop_
_entity_poly.entity_id
_entity_poly.type
_entity_poly.pdbx_seq_one_letter_code
_entity_poly.pdbx_strand_id
1 'polypeptide(L)'
;MPDLFYYPKINAPQSVIYQALLYWDRLVTIAPAGPVLELLTPQMRHMHEAGLYLRLPADHWPGATTTIEQALWTLTRLLDRIPADDLVPDAGPDNYVHRGKFSPGLIEELRLRGLARGQGFEVYMSAATQLCLISTAARDIARQHRRWSFEDADGTNYDIDSLYPYTDSPAAHRFAHSPFASAHNGPDAEDSLRPRLNRWILPTAFPTRGRRAAWTSRSAGCYRFPATRCGSRI
;
A
#
# COMPACT_ATOMS: atom_id res chain seq x y z
N MET A 1 -26.53 1.14 -10.07
CA MET A 1 -26.15 1.95 -8.89
C MET A 1 -24.63 1.93 -8.77
N PRO A 2 -23.99 2.69 -7.86
CA PRO A 2 -22.55 2.59 -7.67
C PRO A 2 -22.13 1.29 -6.97
N ASP A 3 -20.92 0.84 -7.25
CA ASP A 3 -20.28 -0.29 -6.57
C ASP A 3 -19.41 0.21 -5.40
N LEU A 4 -19.37 -0.54 -4.29
CA LEU A 4 -18.50 -0.22 -3.14
C LEU A 4 -17.09 -0.75 -3.38
N PHE A 5 -16.12 0.14 -3.54
CA PHE A 5 -14.73 -0.21 -3.81
C PHE A 5 -13.89 -0.24 -2.54
N TYR A 6 -13.68 -1.43 -1.97
CA TYR A 6 -12.91 -1.63 -0.75
C TYR A 6 -11.42 -1.93 -1.03
N TYR A 7 -10.57 -1.23 -0.28
CA TYR A 7 -9.13 -1.49 -0.15
C TYR A 7 -8.72 -1.17 1.31
N PRO A 8 -7.70 -1.84 1.90
CA PRO A 8 -6.53 -2.42 1.24
C PRO A 8 -6.52 -3.96 1.09
N LYS A 9 -7.55 -4.68 1.56
CA LYS A 9 -7.55 -6.16 1.62
C LYS A 9 -8.56 -6.77 0.64
N ILE A 10 -8.19 -7.91 0.06
CA ILE A 10 -9.09 -8.77 -0.75
C ILE A 10 -10.30 -9.19 0.09
N ASN A 11 -10.06 -9.56 1.35
CA ASN A 11 -11.12 -9.92 2.29
C ASN A 11 -11.58 -8.69 3.05
N ALA A 12 -12.77 -8.20 2.70
CA ALA A 12 -13.41 -7.11 3.43
C ALA A 12 -13.86 -7.57 4.84
N PRO A 13 -13.78 -6.69 5.86
CA PRO A 13 -14.35 -6.99 7.17
C PRO A 13 -15.88 -7.02 7.09
N GLN A 14 -16.51 -7.78 7.99
CA GLN A 14 -17.95 -8.01 8.03
C GLN A 14 -18.80 -6.72 7.99
N SER A 15 -18.33 -5.64 8.62
CA SER A 15 -18.98 -4.32 8.57
C SER A 15 -19.06 -3.73 7.16
N VAL A 16 -18.02 -3.91 6.35
CA VAL A 16 -17.95 -3.45 4.95
C VAL A 16 -18.79 -4.35 4.04
N ILE A 17 -18.81 -5.66 4.30
CA ILE A 17 -19.70 -6.59 3.58
C ILE A 17 -21.17 -6.20 3.82
N TYR A 18 -21.56 -5.93 5.06
CA TYR A 18 -22.92 -5.46 5.37
C TYR A 18 -23.22 -4.09 4.80
N GLN A 19 -22.26 -3.17 4.78
CA GLN A 19 -22.44 -1.88 4.12
C GLN A 19 -22.64 -2.04 2.60
N ALA A 20 -21.89 -2.93 1.94
CA ALA A 20 -22.07 -3.27 0.54
C ALA A 20 -23.50 -3.76 0.27
N LEU A 21 -23.91 -4.84 0.96
CA LEU A 21 -25.21 -5.50 0.82
C LEU A 21 -26.43 -4.61 1.05
N LEU A 22 -26.30 -3.53 1.85
CA LEU A 22 -27.41 -2.66 2.19
C LEU A 22 -27.56 -1.43 1.28
N TYR A 23 -26.49 -1.01 0.59
CA TYR A 23 -26.44 0.32 -0.04
C TYR A 23 -25.80 0.38 -1.45
N TRP A 24 -25.21 -0.71 -1.94
CA TRP A 24 -24.44 -0.75 -3.19
C TRP A 24 -24.75 -2.01 -3.99
N ASP A 25 -24.50 -2.00 -5.31
CA ASP A 25 -24.82 -3.15 -6.16
C ASP A 25 -23.85 -4.31 -5.93
N ARG A 26 -22.55 -4.03 -5.88
CA ARG A 26 -21.48 -5.02 -5.64
C ARG A 26 -20.42 -4.48 -4.70
N LEU A 27 -19.72 -5.41 -4.05
CA LEU A 27 -18.44 -5.16 -3.37
C LEU A 27 -17.29 -5.41 -4.35
N VAL A 28 -16.45 -4.42 -4.57
CA VAL A 28 -15.29 -4.49 -5.47
C VAL A 28 -14.02 -4.43 -4.63
N THR A 29 -13.05 -5.33 -4.87
CA THR A 29 -11.71 -5.23 -4.25
C THR A 29 -10.59 -5.45 -5.27
N ILE A 30 -9.37 -5.06 -4.92
CA ILE A 30 -8.18 -5.41 -5.70
C ILE A 30 -7.63 -6.75 -5.22
N ALA A 31 -7.37 -7.67 -6.15
CA ALA A 31 -6.68 -8.92 -5.88
C ALA A 31 -5.71 -9.27 -7.03
N PRO A 32 -4.76 -10.21 -6.82
CA PRO A 32 -3.93 -10.74 -7.90
C PRO A 32 -4.77 -11.35 -9.05
N ALA A 33 -4.17 -11.50 -10.22
CA ALA A 33 -4.77 -12.27 -11.32
C ALA A 33 -4.84 -13.79 -11.02
N GLY A 34 -5.60 -14.56 -11.81
CA GLY A 34 -5.73 -16.01 -11.65
C GLY A 34 -6.93 -16.46 -10.79
N PRO A 35 -6.89 -17.62 -10.11
CA PRO A 35 -8.02 -18.11 -9.31
C PRO A 35 -8.16 -17.36 -7.97
N VAL A 36 -9.27 -16.62 -7.79
CA VAL A 36 -9.49 -15.81 -6.58
C VAL A 36 -10.07 -16.61 -5.40
N LEU A 37 -10.84 -17.67 -5.68
CA LEU A 37 -11.61 -18.44 -4.69
C LEU A 37 -10.78 -18.95 -3.49
N GLU A 38 -9.53 -19.35 -3.73
CA GLU A 38 -8.62 -19.85 -2.70
C GLU A 38 -8.14 -18.76 -1.73
N LEU A 39 -8.19 -17.49 -2.16
CA LEU A 39 -7.84 -16.32 -1.36
C LEU A 39 -9.03 -15.77 -0.57
N LEU A 40 -10.26 -16.21 -0.86
CA LEU A 40 -11.48 -15.72 -0.24
C LEU A 40 -11.82 -16.47 1.06
N THR A 41 -12.08 -15.70 2.11
CA THR A 41 -12.77 -16.17 3.32
C THR A 41 -14.17 -16.69 2.98
N PRO A 42 -14.78 -17.56 3.82
CA PRO A 42 -16.11 -18.12 3.54
C PRO A 42 -17.20 -17.08 3.27
N GLN A 43 -17.17 -15.94 3.98
CA GLN A 43 -18.13 -14.85 3.78
C GLN A 43 -17.95 -14.19 2.40
N MET A 44 -16.72 -13.88 2.00
CA MET A 44 -16.42 -13.31 0.68
C MET A 44 -16.68 -14.31 -0.45
N ARG A 45 -16.51 -15.61 -0.19
CA ARG A 45 -16.86 -16.66 -1.14
C ARG A 45 -18.36 -16.69 -1.42
N HIS A 46 -19.21 -16.63 -0.40
CA HIS A 46 -20.66 -16.52 -0.61
C HIS A 46 -21.04 -15.24 -1.38
N MET A 47 -20.37 -14.11 -1.13
CA MET A 47 -20.57 -12.87 -1.92
C MET A 47 -20.23 -13.08 -3.40
N HIS A 48 -19.15 -13.80 -3.70
CA HIS A 48 -18.74 -14.12 -5.07
C HIS A 48 -19.69 -15.09 -5.76
N GLU A 49 -20.07 -16.18 -5.09
CA GLU A 49 -21.04 -17.17 -5.58
C GLU A 49 -22.44 -16.55 -5.83
N ALA A 50 -22.80 -15.49 -5.09
CA ALA A 50 -24.02 -14.71 -5.30
C ALA A 50 -23.91 -13.63 -6.39
N GLY A 51 -22.74 -13.45 -7.04
CA GLY A 51 -22.51 -12.38 -8.02
C GLY A 51 -22.38 -10.97 -7.42
N LEU A 52 -22.30 -10.85 -6.09
CA LEU A 52 -22.24 -9.59 -5.34
C LEU A 52 -20.81 -9.13 -5.04
N TYR A 53 -19.80 -9.90 -5.44
CA TYR A 53 -18.38 -9.56 -5.33
C TYR A 53 -17.70 -9.58 -6.70
N LEU A 54 -16.98 -8.50 -6.99
CA LEU A 54 -16.18 -8.32 -8.19
C LEU A 54 -14.71 -8.06 -7.83
N ARG A 55 -13.80 -8.66 -8.58
CA ARG A 55 -12.35 -8.42 -8.47
C ARG A 55 -11.89 -7.42 -9.54
N LEU A 56 -11.07 -6.46 -9.13
CA LEU A 56 -10.12 -5.79 -10.03
C LEU A 56 -8.78 -6.53 -9.99
N PRO A 57 -8.33 -7.20 -11.07
CA PRO A 57 -7.02 -7.83 -11.08
C PRO A 57 -5.92 -6.77 -11.13
N ALA A 58 -4.93 -6.91 -10.26
CA ALA A 58 -3.67 -6.18 -10.32
C ALA A 58 -2.55 -6.93 -9.58
N ASP A 59 -1.48 -7.28 -10.29
CA ASP A 59 -0.31 -7.95 -9.71
C ASP A 59 0.77 -6.96 -9.25
N HIS A 60 0.89 -5.81 -9.93
CA HIS A 60 1.95 -4.80 -9.77
C HIS A 60 1.46 -3.36 -10.10
N TRP A 61 2.06 -2.34 -9.47
CA TRP A 61 1.79 -0.91 -9.74
C TRP A 61 3.07 -0.04 -9.72
N PRO A 62 3.22 0.96 -10.60
CA PRO A 62 2.56 1.14 -11.89
C PRO A 62 3.07 0.12 -12.93
N GLY A 63 2.19 -0.32 -13.84
CA GLY A 63 2.49 -1.50 -14.67
C GLY A 63 1.83 -1.65 -16.04
N ALA A 64 0.92 -0.75 -16.45
CA ALA A 64 0.24 -0.85 -17.75
C ALA A 64 -0.17 0.50 -18.37
N THR A 65 -0.67 1.46 -17.59
CA THR A 65 -1.31 2.68 -18.13
C THR A 65 -0.88 4.01 -17.49
N THR A 66 -0.05 3.98 -16.44
CA THR A 66 0.34 5.16 -15.66
C THR A 66 1.85 5.31 -15.65
N THR A 67 2.36 6.52 -15.93
CA THR A 67 3.79 6.82 -15.82
C THR A 67 4.21 6.89 -14.34
N ILE A 68 5.47 6.54 -14.06
CA ILE A 68 6.03 6.65 -12.70
C ILE A 68 5.92 8.10 -12.19
N GLU A 69 6.07 9.09 -13.08
CA GLU A 69 5.90 10.52 -12.80
C GLU A 69 4.49 10.87 -12.29
N GLN A 70 3.42 10.34 -12.91
CA GLN A 70 2.04 10.61 -12.48
C GLN A 70 1.74 9.99 -11.11
N ALA A 71 2.27 8.79 -10.84
CA ALA A 71 2.21 8.15 -9.54
C ALA A 71 2.96 8.97 -8.48
N LEU A 72 4.21 9.38 -8.76
CA LEU A 72 5.04 10.19 -7.87
C LEU A 72 4.47 11.59 -7.62
N TRP A 73 3.88 12.24 -8.61
CA TRP A 73 3.22 13.53 -8.45
C TRP A 73 2.04 13.42 -7.48
N THR A 74 1.19 12.41 -7.67
CA THR A 74 0.02 12.17 -6.81
C THR A 74 0.46 11.83 -5.38
N LEU A 75 1.50 10.99 -5.25
CA LEU A 75 2.07 10.59 -3.97
C LEU A 75 2.77 11.76 -3.25
N THR A 76 3.50 12.62 -3.96
CA THR A 76 4.15 13.80 -3.36
C THR A 76 3.10 14.72 -2.73
N ARG A 77 2.03 15.04 -3.46
CA ARG A 77 0.91 15.87 -2.97
C ARG A 77 0.16 15.28 -1.76
N LEU A 78 0.28 13.98 -1.53
CA LEU A 78 -0.25 13.30 -0.34
C LEU A 78 0.68 13.45 0.85
N LEU A 79 1.95 13.14 0.65
CA LEU A 79 2.98 13.18 1.69
C LEU A 79 3.19 14.61 2.20
N ASP A 80 3.05 15.63 1.34
CA ASP A 80 3.05 17.05 1.71
C ASP A 80 1.98 17.44 2.76
N ARG A 81 0.97 16.60 2.99
CA ARG A 81 -0.09 16.82 3.99
C ARG A 81 0.17 16.10 5.32
N ILE A 82 1.29 15.40 5.44
CA ILE A 82 1.61 14.53 6.56
C ILE A 82 2.84 15.11 7.29
N PRO A 83 2.87 15.16 8.64
CA PRO A 83 4.04 15.59 9.38
C PRO A 83 5.28 14.78 9.00
N ALA A 84 6.43 15.44 8.84
CA ALA A 84 7.66 14.78 8.39
C ALA A 84 8.11 13.64 9.33
N ASP A 85 7.82 13.76 10.63
CA ASP A 85 8.12 12.71 11.63
C ASP A 85 7.31 11.42 11.39
N ASP A 86 6.07 11.53 10.89
CA ASP A 86 5.20 10.40 10.53
C ASP A 86 5.62 9.73 9.20
N LEU A 87 6.56 10.33 8.46
CA LEU A 87 7.09 9.79 7.21
C LEU A 87 8.40 8.99 7.39
N VAL A 88 8.96 8.96 8.60
CA VAL A 88 10.21 8.24 8.88
C VAL A 88 10.01 6.73 8.77
N PRO A 89 10.76 6.01 7.91
CA PRO A 89 10.63 4.56 7.77
C PRO A 89 11.09 3.81 9.03
N ASP A 90 10.19 3.00 9.58
CA ASP A 90 10.43 2.12 10.71
C ASP A 90 10.44 0.64 10.30
N ALA A 91 11.11 -0.19 11.09
CA ALA A 91 11.23 -1.64 10.86
C ALA A 91 10.15 -2.43 11.62
N GLY A 92 8.94 -1.87 11.74
CA GLY A 92 7.81 -2.53 12.37
C GLY A 92 7.39 -3.79 11.59
N PRO A 93 6.81 -4.81 12.25
CA PRO A 93 6.45 -6.09 11.61
C PRO A 93 5.41 -5.92 10.50
N ASP A 94 4.56 -4.90 10.58
CA ASP A 94 3.56 -4.57 9.56
C ASP A 94 4.02 -3.45 8.60
N ASN A 95 5.18 -2.82 8.86
CA ASN A 95 5.65 -1.62 8.17
C ASN A 95 6.61 -1.92 6.99
N TYR A 96 6.46 -3.10 6.39
CA TYR A 96 7.12 -3.47 5.13
C TYR A 96 6.12 -3.70 3.98
N VAL A 97 6.60 -3.55 2.76
CA VAL A 97 5.92 -4.00 1.54
C VAL A 97 6.84 -4.86 0.69
N HIS A 98 6.28 -5.80 -0.07
CA HIS A 98 7.06 -6.61 -1.00
C HIS A 98 7.43 -5.79 -2.24
N ARG A 99 8.74 -5.71 -2.54
CA ARG A 99 9.29 -4.98 -3.69
C ARG A 99 8.63 -5.35 -5.01
N GLY A 100 8.29 -6.63 -5.20
CA GLY A 100 7.65 -7.13 -6.43
C GLY A 100 6.24 -6.59 -6.70
N LYS A 101 5.59 -5.93 -5.73
CA LYS A 101 4.31 -5.25 -5.94
C LYS A 101 4.45 -3.87 -6.58
N PHE A 102 5.67 -3.32 -6.63
CA PHE A 102 5.93 -1.97 -7.09
C PHE A 102 6.97 -1.89 -8.19
N SER A 103 6.82 -0.90 -9.08
CA SER A 103 7.82 -0.70 -10.14
C SER A 103 9.20 -0.40 -9.51
N PRO A 104 10.31 -0.95 -10.04
CA PRO A 104 11.63 -0.73 -9.46
C PRO A 104 12.02 0.75 -9.35
N GLY A 105 11.61 1.57 -10.33
CA GLY A 105 11.87 3.01 -10.33
C GLY A 105 11.10 3.77 -9.24
N LEU A 106 9.84 3.40 -8.96
CA LEU A 106 9.08 3.99 -7.85
C LEU A 106 9.74 3.67 -6.50
N ILE A 107 10.20 2.43 -6.30
CA ILE A 107 10.89 2.04 -5.06
C ILE A 107 12.22 2.81 -4.90
N GLU A 108 12.99 3.00 -5.98
CA GLU A 108 14.24 3.75 -5.90
C GLU A 108 13.99 5.24 -5.57
N GLU A 109 13.00 5.86 -6.20
CA GLU A 109 12.60 7.24 -5.90
C GLU A 109 12.16 7.44 -4.43
N LEU A 110 11.43 6.46 -3.87
CA LEU A 110 11.07 6.50 -2.45
C LEU A 110 12.30 6.37 -1.53
N ARG A 111 13.31 5.59 -1.90
CA ARG A 111 14.57 5.48 -1.16
C ARG A 111 15.39 6.77 -1.24
N LEU A 112 15.51 7.36 -2.43
CA LEU A 112 16.21 8.63 -2.66
C LEU A 112 15.60 9.79 -1.85
N ARG A 113 14.27 9.77 -1.66
CA ARG A 113 13.53 10.73 -0.84
C ARG A 113 13.53 10.41 0.66
N GLY A 114 14.17 9.31 1.09
CA GLY A 114 14.21 8.87 2.49
C GLY A 114 12.92 8.25 3.04
N LEU A 115 11.92 8.04 2.17
CA LEU A 115 10.59 7.49 2.49
C LEU A 115 10.55 5.96 2.52
N ALA A 116 11.62 5.31 2.09
CA ALA A 116 11.75 3.86 2.08
C ALA A 116 13.17 3.39 2.46
N ARG A 117 13.26 2.24 3.14
CA ARG A 117 14.49 1.57 3.58
C ARG A 117 14.42 0.06 3.30
N GLY A 118 15.52 -0.66 3.54
CA GLY A 118 15.62 -2.12 3.38
C GLY A 118 16.54 -2.56 2.25
N GLN A 119 16.78 -3.87 2.14
CA GLN A 119 17.52 -4.52 1.05
C GLN A 119 16.84 -5.86 0.71
N GLY A 120 16.97 -6.31 -0.54
CA GLY A 120 16.34 -7.56 -1.01
C GLY A 120 14.90 -7.36 -1.49
N PHE A 121 13.98 -8.22 -1.01
CA PHE A 121 12.58 -8.27 -1.42
C PHE A 121 11.63 -7.46 -0.54
N GLU A 122 12.07 -7.02 0.63
CA GLU A 122 11.30 -6.22 1.59
C GLU A 122 11.71 -4.75 1.53
N VAL A 123 10.72 -3.87 1.51
CA VAL A 123 10.90 -2.42 1.55
C VAL A 123 10.12 -1.86 2.73
N TYR A 124 10.84 -1.34 3.71
CA TYR A 124 10.30 -0.76 4.93
C TYR A 124 9.96 0.71 4.71
N MET A 125 8.79 1.15 5.15
CA MET A 125 8.30 2.53 5.02
C MET A 125 7.24 2.80 6.10
N SER A 126 7.06 4.05 6.51
CA SER A 126 6.09 4.36 7.56
C SER A 126 4.67 3.96 7.15
N ALA A 127 3.83 3.59 8.12
CA ALA A 127 2.41 3.26 7.87
C ALA A 127 1.67 4.37 7.09
N ALA A 128 2.01 5.64 7.34
CA ALA A 128 1.48 6.78 6.60
C ALA A 128 1.89 6.76 5.12
N THR A 129 3.16 6.44 4.84
CA THR A 129 3.68 6.26 3.48
C THR A 129 3.00 5.08 2.78
N GLN A 130 2.88 3.93 3.46
CA GLN A 130 2.16 2.76 2.92
C GLN A 130 0.72 3.09 2.53
N LEU A 131 -0.03 3.76 3.41
CA LEU A 131 -1.43 4.10 3.16
C LEU A 131 -1.59 5.04 1.96
N CYS A 132 -0.70 6.04 1.81
CA CYS A 132 -0.69 6.91 0.64
C CYS A 132 -0.39 6.13 -0.65
N LEU A 133 0.58 5.23 -0.58
CA LEU A 133 1.05 4.42 -1.69
C LEU A 133 -0.05 3.43 -2.14
N ILE A 134 -0.64 2.66 -1.22
CA ILE A 134 -1.75 1.74 -1.49
C ILE A 134 -2.97 2.50 -2.01
N SER A 135 -3.32 3.65 -1.43
CA SER A 135 -4.48 4.42 -1.88
C SER A 135 -4.27 5.02 -3.27
N THR A 136 -3.05 5.42 -3.62
CA THR A 136 -2.72 5.90 -4.97
C THR A 136 -2.78 4.75 -5.97
N ALA A 137 -2.16 3.60 -5.65
CA ALA A 137 -2.25 2.38 -6.44
C ALA A 137 -3.70 1.98 -6.70
N ALA A 138 -4.53 1.94 -5.66
CA ALA A 138 -5.94 1.59 -5.77
C ALA A 138 -6.72 2.57 -6.65
N ARG A 139 -6.43 3.87 -6.55
CA ARG A 139 -7.05 4.94 -7.35
C ARG A 139 -6.66 4.85 -8.83
N ASP A 140 -5.44 4.45 -9.14
CA ASP A 140 -4.96 4.26 -10.52
C ASP A 140 -5.52 2.97 -11.14
N ILE A 141 -5.51 1.85 -10.40
CA ILE A 141 -6.08 0.56 -10.82
C ILE A 141 -7.58 0.71 -11.10
N ALA A 142 -8.34 1.33 -10.19
CA ALA A 142 -9.75 1.64 -10.39
C ALA A 142 -10.01 2.52 -11.62
N ARG A 143 -9.13 3.50 -11.88
CA ARG A 143 -9.24 4.39 -13.06
C ARG A 143 -8.94 3.66 -14.38
N GLN A 144 -8.01 2.70 -14.37
CA GLN A 144 -7.73 1.86 -15.53
C GLN A 144 -8.94 0.98 -15.86
N HIS A 145 -9.48 0.26 -14.88
CA HIS A 145 -10.64 -0.62 -15.07
C HIS A 145 -11.94 0.14 -15.39
N ARG A 146 -12.14 1.37 -14.89
CA ARG A 146 -13.33 2.18 -15.27
C ARG A 146 -13.42 2.55 -16.75
N ARG A 147 -12.35 2.37 -17.54
CA ARG A 147 -12.34 2.73 -18.97
C ARG A 147 -12.59 1.56 -19.92
N TRP A 148 -12.55 0.33 -19.42
CA TRP A 148 -12.61 -0.88 -20.21
C TRP A 148 -13.51 -1.90 -19.51
N SER A 149 -14.45 -2.48 -20.23
CA SER A 149 -15.14 -3.69 -19.76
C SER A 149 -14.08 -4.79 -19.55
N PHE A 150 -14.02 -5.37 -18.36
CA PHE A 150 -13.00 -6.35 -17.99
C PHE A 150 -13.58 -7.76 -17.98
N GLU A 151 -12.96 -8.66 -18.75
CA GLU A 151 -13.24 -10.09 -18.80
C GLU A 151 -12.46 -10.82 -17.69
N ASP A 152 -13.16 -11.39 -16.71
CA ASP A 152 -12.53 -12.19 -15.65
C ASP A 152 -12.15 -13.59 -16.17
N ALA A 153 -11.44 -14.36 -15.36
CA ALA A 153 -10.85 -15.65 -15.75
C ALA A 153 -11.87 -16.74 -16.15
N ASP A 154 -13.17 -16.51 -15.92
CA ASP A 154 -14.29 -17.35 -16.33
C ASP A 154 -14.90 -16.93 -17.68
N GLY A 155 -14.42 -15.84 -18.30
CA GLY A 155 -14.97 -15.25 -19.52
C GLY A 155 -16.13 -14.27 -19.27
N THR A 156 -16.49 -13.99 -18.00
CA THR A 156 -17.55 -13.03 -17.69
C THR A 156 -17.01 -11.61 -17.84
N ASN A 157 -17.62 -10.84 -18.74
CA ASN A 157 -17.28 -9.43 -18.94
C ASN A 157 -18.09 -8.54 -17.99
N TYR A 158 -17.40 -7.75 -17.18
CA TYR A 158 -17.98 -6.84 -16.19
C TYR A 158 -17.83 -5.39 -16.60
N ASP A 159 -18.94 -4.65 -16.60
CA ASP A 159 -18.95 -3.19 -16.70
C ASP A 159 -18.87 -2.55 -15.31
N ILE A 160 -18.19 -1.39 -15.21
CA ILE A 160 -17.87 -0.69 -13.96
C ILE A 160 -18.08 0.82 -14.14
N ASP A 161 -19.34 1.22 -14.22
CA ASP A 161 -19.76 2.63 -14.40
C ASP A 161 -19.21 3.57 -13.31
N SER A 162 -19.27 3.15 -12.04
CA SER A 162 -18.90 3.99 -10.91
C SER A 162 -18.47 3.19 -9.67
N LEU A 163 -17.24 3.48 -9.22
CA LEU A 163 -16.66 2.94 -8.00
C LEU A 163 -16.70 4.01 -6.89
N TYR A 164 -17.31 3.69 -5.77
CA TYR A 164 -17.27 4.53 -4.57
C TYR A 164 -16.20 4.00 -3.61
N PRO A 165 -15.08 4.73 -3.40
CA PRO A 165 -13.97 4.19 -2.65
C PRO A 165 -14.27 4.16 -1.15
N TYR A 166 -13.93 3.05 -0.50
CA TYR A 166 -14.07 2.85 0.94
C TYR A 166 -12.85 2.14 1.51
N THR A 167 -12.45 2.52 2.72
CA THR A 167 -11.31 1.94 3.42
C THR A 167 -11.50 2.12 4.92
N ASP A 168 -11.00 1.16 5.69
CA ASP A 168 -11.04 1.13 7.15
C ASP A 168 -10.08 2.13 7.81
N SER A 169 -9.11 2.67 7.07
CA SER A 169 -8.21 3.73 7.53
C SER A 169 -8.85 5.12 7.34
N PRO A 170 -9.13 5.89 8.42
CA PRO A 170 -9.76 7.21 8.30
C PRO A 170 -8.91 8.22 7.51
N ALA A 171 -7.59 8.08 7.53
CA ALA A 171 -6.68 8.90 6.73
C ALA A 171 -6.81 8.60 5.23
N ALA A 172 -6.79 7.30 4.86
CA ALA A 172 -6.97 6.87 3.49
C ALA A 172 -8.39 7.18 2.96
N HIS A 173 -9.42 7.09 3.81
CA HIS A 173 -10.80 7.41 3.46
C HIS A 173 -10.98 8.91 3.13
N ARG A 174 -10.41 9.80 3.96
CA ARG A 174 -10.38 11.25 3.64
C ARG A 174 -9.65 11.55 2.33
N PHE A 175 -8.59 10.81 2.00
CA PHE A 175 -7.93 10.95 0.70
C PHE A 175 -8.77 10.42 -0.47
N ALA A 176 -9.44 9.28 -0.29
CA ALA A 176 -10.29 8.66 -1.28
C ALA A 176 -11.36 9.62 -1.82
N HIS A 177 -11.95 10.41 -0.91
CA HIS A 177 -12.96 11.43 -1.21
C HIS A 177 -12.37 12.82 -1.48
N SER A 178 -11.05 13.01 -1.40
CA SER A 178 -10.41 14.27 -1.79
C SER A 178 -10.67 14.52 -3.29
N PRO A 179 -11.27 15.66 -3.67
CA PRO A 179 -11.57 15.95 -5.06
C PRO A 179 -10.28 15.96 -5.90
N PHE A 180 -10.40 15.49 -7.14
CA PHE A 180 -9.33 15.62 -8.11
C PHE A 180 -9.13 17.11 -8.44
N ALA A 181 -8.15 17.74 -7.80
CA ALA A 181 -7.45 18.84 -8.43
C ALA A 181 -6.63 18.24 -9.58
N SER A 182 -7.30 17.96 -10.71
CA SER A 182 -6.71 17.44 -11.94
C SER A 182 -5.44 18.21 -12.23
N ALA A 183 -4.32 17.50 -12.38
CA ALA A 183 -3.08 18.11 -12.81
C ALA A 183 -3.33 18.77 -14.18
N HIS A 184 -3.30 20.10 -14.18
CA HIS A 184 -2.73 20.93 -15.22
C HIS A 184 -2.08 20.13 -16.37
N ASN A 185 -2.66 20.21 -17.57
CA ASN A 185 -1.91 20.06 -18.82
C ASN A 185 -1.09 21.34 -19.12
N GLY A 186 -0.60 22.01 -18.07
CA GLY A 186 0.14 23.27 -18.15
C GLY A 186 1.64 23.02 -18.04
N PRO A 187 2.49 23.79 -18.74
CA PRO A 187 3.93 23.56 -18.79
C PRO A 187 4.63 23.66 -17.42
N ASP A 188 4.02 24.34 -16.44
CA ASP A 188 4.60 24.55 -15.11
C ASP A 188 4.70 23.29 -14.24
N ALA A 189 4.11 22.16 -14.66
CA ALA A 189 4.13 20.91 -13.90
C ALA A 189 5.55 20.32 -13.78
N GLU A 190 6.39 20.44 -14.81
CA GLU A 190 7.76 19.90 -14.82
C GLU A 190 8.66 20.53 -13.73
N ASP A 191 8.52 21.84 -13.50
CA ASP A 191 9.34 22.57 -12.53
C ASP A 191 8.96 22.24 -11.07
N SER A 192 7.78 21.65 -10.84
CA SER A 192 7.35 21.13 -9.52
C SER A 192 7.91 19.74 -9.19
N LEU A 193 8.29 18.96 -10.20
CA LEU A 193 8.90 17.63 -10.04
C LEU A 193 10.43 17.68 -9.96
N ARG A 194 11.05 18.80 -10.33
CA ARG A 194 12.46 19.05 -10.06
C ARG A 194 12.69 19.08 -8.55
N PRO A 195 13.60 18.27 -8.00
CA PRO A 195 13.82 18.24 -6.57
C PRO A 195 14.37 19.59 -6.13
N ARG A 196 13.68 20.23 -5.17
CA ARG A 196 14.25 21.33 -4.37
C ARG A 196 15.36 20.76 -3.47
N LEU A 197 16.51 20.46 -4.08
CA LEU A 197 17.71 19.91 -3.44
C LEU A 197 18.28 20.79 -2.30
N ASN A 198 17.79 22.02 -2.17
CA ASN A 198 18.25 23.01 -1.21
C ASN A 198 17.22 23.31 -0.10
N ARG A 199 17.05 22.41 0.88
CA ARG A 199 16.89 22.82 2.31
C ARG A 199 16.89 21.75 3.42
N TRP A 200 17.14 20.48 3.14
CA TRP A 200 17.47 19.53 4.22
C TRP A 200 18.90 19.76 4.70
N ILE A 201 19.08 20.73 5.59
CA ILE A 201 20.34 20.99 6.29
C ILE A 201 20.58 19.80 7.23
N LEU A 202 21.40 18.85 6.77
CA LEU A 202 21.98 17.82 7.64
C LEU A 202 22.79 18.51 8.74
N PRO A 203 22.61 18.17 10.03
CA PRO A 203 23.49 18.65 11.09
C PRO A 203 24.87 17.99 10.94
N THR A 204 25.79 18.69 10.26
CA THR A 204 27.19 18.30 10.16
C THR A 204 27.91 18.54 11.49
N ALA A 205 28.07 17.50 12.31
CA ALA A 205 29.29 17.22 13.10
C ALA A 205 29.09 16.04 14.06
N PHE A 206 29.61 14.85 13.70
CA PHE A 206 30.12 13.92 14.71
C PHE A 206 31.65 14.08 14.76
N PRO A 207 32.24 14.53 15.88
CA PRO A 207 33.69 14.63 15.98
C PRO A 207 34.32 13.25 16.15
N THR A 208 35.11 12.83 15.16
CA THR A 208 35.97 11.66 15.26
C THR A 208 37.15 11.95 16.19
N ARG A 209 37.17 11.31 17.37
CA ARG A 209 38.41 11.12 18.15
C ARG A 209 38.35 9.84 18.96
N GLY A 210 39.20 8.88 18.60
CA GLY A 210 39.26 7.57 19.25
C GLY A 210 40.08 7.56 20.54
N ARG A 211 39.84 6.54 21.36
CA ARG A 211 40.83 5.98 22.28
C ARG A 211 40.76 4.46 22.21
N ARG A 212 41.93 3.83 22.01
CA ARG A 212 42.08 2.38 22.24
C ARG A 212 42.00 2.14 23.75
N ALA A 213 41.22 1.15 24.16
CA ALA A 213 41.37 0.48 25.44
C ALA A 213 41.18 -1.02 25.21
N ALA A 214 42.25 -1.79 25.36
CA ALA A 214 42.17 -3.24 25.36
C ALA A 214 41.63 -3.69 26.71
N TRP A 215 40.57 -4.51 26.74
CA TRP A 215 40.15 -5.23 27.94
C TRP A 215 39.92 -6.71 27.62
N THR A 216 40.12 -7.52 28.65
CA THR A 216 40.44 -8.94 28.55
C THR A 216 39.22 -9.86 28.50
N SER A 217 39.46 -11.09 28.07
CA SER A 217 38.47 -12.18 28.07
C SER A 217 37.95 -12.52 29.46
N ARG A 218 36.67 -12.91 29.53
CA ARG A 218 36.18 -13.96 30.45
C ARG A 218 34.79 -14.51 30.07
N SER A 219 34.81 -15.79 29.71
CA SER A 219 33.87 -16.86 30.14
C SER A 219 32.35 -16.62 30.19
N ALA A 220 31.66 -17.42 29.37
CA ALA A 220 30.53 -18.30 29.72
C ALA A 220 29.22 -17.70 30.29
N GLY A 221 28.15 -17.88 29.50
CA GLY A 221 26.75 -17.71 29.94
C GLY A 221 25.82 -18.62 29.13
N CYS A 222 25.55 -19.82 29.62
CA CYS A 222 24.62 -20.76 29.00
C CYS A 222 23.16 -20.28 29.19
N TYR A 223 22.45 -19.99 28.10
CA TYR A 223 21.00 -19.81 28.15
C TYR A 223 20.28 -21.16 28.02
N ARG A 224 19.56 -21.55 29.08
CA ARG A 224 18.64 -22.69 29.06
C ARG A 224 17.28 -22.25 28.52
N PHE A 225 16.73 -23.00 27.57
CA PHE A 225 15.30 -22.94 27.24
C PHE A 225 14.45 -23.56 28.37
N PRO A 226 13.33 -22.94 28.76
CA PRO A 226 12.29 -23.63 29.51
C PRO A 226 11.41 -24.47 28.56
N ALA A 227 11.32 -25.77 28.82
CA ALA A 227 10.38 -26.64 28.13
C ALA A 227 8.97 -26.52 28.73
N THR A 228 7.99 -26.11 27.94
CA THR A 228 6.57 -26.17 28.32
C THR A 228 6.07 -27.62 28.28
N ARG A 229 5.56 -28.11 29.42
CA ARG A 229 5.03 -29.46 29.54
C ARG A 229 3.65 -29.59 28.87
N CYS A 230 3.47 -30.71 28.19
CA CYS A 230 2.16 -31.24 27.85
C CYS A 230 1.36 -31.53 29.14
N GLY A 231 0.07 -31.15 29.16
CA GLY A 231 -0.83 -31.35 30.31
C GLY A 231 -2.16 -31.93 29.84
N SER A 232 -2.30 -33.25 29.94
CA SER A 232 -3.54 -33.98 29.67
C SER A 232 -4.41 -34.13 30.93
N ARG A 233 -5.71 -33.82 30.78
CA ARG A 233 -6.86 -34.03 31.71
C ARG A 233 -8.06 -33.28 31.09
N ILE A 234 -9.28 -33.80 30.98
CA ILE A 234 -9.86 -35.13 31.25
C ILE A 234 -10.67 -35.52 30.02
#